data_AF-A0A0R2R2G4-F1
#
_entry.id   AF-A0A0R2R2G4-F1
#
_cell.length_a   1.000
_cell.length_b   1.000
_cell.length_c   1.000
_cell.angle_alpha   90.00
_cell.angle_beta   90.00
_cell.angle_gamma   90.00
#
_symmetry.space_group_name_H-M   'P 1'
#
loop_
_entity.id
_entity.type
_entity.pdbx_description
1 polymer ?
#
loop_
_entity_poly.entity_id
_entity_poly.type
_entity_poly.pdbx_seq_one_letter_code
_entity_poly.pdbx_strand_id
1 'polypeptide(L)'
;MSDFNQLIDRSDLDGLVRTVDDLCSSRDWSSLLQLRNSCRLATASGKQLWPASTLAEYRIALLAPSRIAAQVLEEGSGRFTLGPLTEVIAQNHQWSELQHELPHSPIASFIAHECALRGQQIENPSEVFAALETPLELQPWEPNYELAVYRDNSAEFPSPELPPTSTSHVV
;
A
#
# COMPACT_ATOMS: atom_id res chain seq x y z
N MET A 1 11.16 -24.32 9.30
CA MET A 1 11.93 -23.10 9.62
C MET A 1 12.27 -22.46 8.29
N SER A 2 11.78 -21.25 8.05
CA SER A 2 11.78 -20.64 6.71
C SER A 2 13.19 -20.43 6.15
N ASP A 3 13.31 -20.74 4.85
CA ASP A 3 14.54 -20.84 4.06
C ASP A 3 15.35 -19.51 3.98
N PHE A 4 14.71 -18.37 4.26
CA PHE A 4 15.31 -17.05 4.09
C PHE A 4 16.24 -16.57 5.23
N ASN A 5 16.30 -17.25 6.37
CA ASN A 5 17.16 -16.80 7.48
C ASN A 5 18.64 -16.75 7.09
N GLN A 6 19.11 -17.73 6.32
CA GLN A 6 20.50 -17.73 5.84
C GLN A 6 20.79 -16.56 4.89
N LEU A 7 19.79 -16.15 4.09
CA LEU A 7 19.89 -14.99 3.20
C LEU A 7 19.98 -13.69 4.01
N ILE A 8 19.16 -13.56 5.06
CA ILE A 8 19.23 -12.44 6.01
C ILE A 8 20.60 -12.39 6.69
N ASP A 9 21.12 -13.52 7.16
CA ASP A 9 22.41 -13.61 7.83
C ASP A 9 23.55 -13.10 6.96
N ARG A 10 23.53 -13.46 5.68
CA ARG A 10 24.51 -13.07 4.68
C ARG A 10 24.26 -11.69 4.06
N SER A 11 23.16 -11.04 4.42
CA SER A 11 22.66 -9.81 3.76
C SER A 11 22.51 -9.97 2.23
N ASP A 12 22.08 -11.15 1.78
CA ASP A 12 21.88 -11.47 0.37
C ASP A 12 20.56 -10.86 -0.13
N LEU A 13 20.62 -9.60 -0.56
CA LEU A 13 19.45 -8.86 -1.03
C LEU A 13 18.84 -9.48 -2.29
N ASP A 14 19.66 -9.89 -3.26
CA ASP A 14 19.18 -10.50 -4.51
C ASP A 14 18.48 -11.84 -4.25
N GLY A 15 18.99 -12.63 -3.32
CA GLY A 15 18.32 -13.84 -2.83
C GLY A 15 16.98 -13.54 -2.17
N LEU A 16 16.92 -12.50 -1.33
CA LEU A 16 15.68 -12.11 -0.66
C LEU A 16 14.62 -11.58 -1.64
N VAL A 17 15.01 -10.79 -2.64
CA VAL A 17 14.09 -10.31 -3.69
C VAL A 17 13.49 -11.48 -4.46
N ARG A 18 14.32 -12.44 -4.90
CA ARG A 18 13.82 -13.67 -5.55
C ARG A 18 12.88 -14.47 -4.65
N THR A 19 13.21 -14.55 -3.36
CA THR A 19 12.34 -15.23 -2.38
C THR A 19 10.98 -14.52 -2.25
N VAL A 20 10.94 -13.18 -2.28
CA VAL A 20 9.68 -12.44 -2.28
C VAL A 20 8.84 -12.77 -3.52
N ASP A 21 9.45 -12.80 -4.70
CA ASP A 21 8.76 -13.14 -5.95
C ASP A 21 8.22 -14.58 -5.93
N ASP A 22 9.01 -15.54 -5.42
CA ASP A 22 8.62 -16.94 -5.29
C ASP A 22 7.43 -17.11 -4.33
N LEU A 23 7.47 -16.45 -3.17
CA LEU A 23 6.40 -16.48 -2.17
C LEU A 23 5.11 -15.82 -2.67
N CYS A 24 5.23 -14.73 -3.45
CA CYS A 24 4.07 -14.11 -4.11
C CYS A 24 3.46 -15.07 -5.15
N SER A 25 4.31 -15.72 -5.95
CA SER A 25 3.89 -16.66 -6.99
C SER A 25 3.17 -17.88 -6.40
N SER A 26 3.66 -18.40 -5.27
CA SER A 26 3.04 -19.51 -4.55
C SER A 26 1.88 -19.09 -3.63
N ARG A 27 1.62 -17.78 -3.49
CA ARG A 27 0.65 -17.19 -2.55
C ARG A 27 0.90 -17.61 -1.08
N ASP A 28 2.15 -17.81 -0.69
CA ASP A 28 2.53 -18.08 0.69
C ASP A 28 2.70 -16.76 1.46
N TRP A 29 1.56 -16.13 1.75
CA TRP A 29 1.48 -14.82 2.40
C TRP A 29 2.00 -14.83 3.83
N SER A 30 1.83 -15.95 4.56
CA SER A 30 2.32 -16.08 5.93
C SER A 30 3.85 -16.07 5.97
N SER A 31 4.50 -16.83 5.09
CA SER A 31 5.96 -16.82 4.98
C SER A 31 6.48 -15.47 4.47
N LEU A 32 5.77 -14.82 3.55
CA LEU A 32 6.15 -13.48 3.05
C LEU A 32 6.09 -12.42 4.16
N LEU A 33 5.03 -12.45 5.00
CA LEU A 33 4.93 -11.55 6.15
C LEU A 33 6.04 -11.82 7.18
N GLN A 34 6.39 -13.09 7.42
CA GLN A 34 7.53 -13.44 8.27
C GLN A 34 8.84 -12.90 7.69
N LEU A 35 9.09 -13.06 6.40
CA LEU A 35 10.28 -12.51 5.72
C LEU A 35 10.35 -10.99 5.90
N ARG A 36 9.23 -10.29 5.66
CA ARG A 36 9.11 -8.83 5.87
C ARG A 36 9.51 -8.45 7.29
N ASN A 37 8.94 -9.12 8.29
CA ASN A 37 9.19 -8.81 9.70
C ASN A 37 10.66 -9.10 10.08
N SER A 38 11.23 -10.21 9.62
CA SER A 38 12.64 -10.54 9.86
C SER A 38 13.59 -9.54 9.19
N CYS A 39 13.29 -9.09 7.96
CA CYS A 39 14.09 -8.07 7.27
C CYS A 39 14.01 -6.70 7.97
N ARG A 40 12.85 -6.32 8.51
CA ARG A 40 12.72 -5.09 9.31
C ARG A 40 13.53 -5.16 10.60
N LEU A 41 13.45 -6.26 11.33
CA LEU A 41 14.25 -6.48 12.55
C LEU A 41 15.75 -6.43 12.24
N ALA A 42 16.18 -7.09 11.17
CA ALA A 42 17.55 -7.05 10.70
C ALA A 42 18.00 -5.62 10.33
N THR A 43 17.13 -4.86 9.68
CA THR A 43 17.39 -3.46 9.32
C THR A 43 17.53 -2.56 10.55
N ALA A 44 16.66 -2.73 11.54
CA ALA A 44 16.77 -2.03 12.82
C ALA A 44 18.08 -2.35 13.56
N SER A 45 18.65 -3.53 13.33
CA SER A 45 19.97 -3.93 13.85
C SER A 45 21.17 -3.48 13.00
N GLY A 46 20.93 -2.76 11.90
CA GLY A 46 21.97 -2.13 11.07
C GLY A 46 22.21 -2.77 9.69
N LYS A 47 21.52 -3.87 9.35
CA LYS A 47 21.63 -4.47 8.00
C LYS A 47 20.91 -3.63 6.95
N GLN A 48 21.39 -3.61 5.72
CA GLN A 48 20.77 -2.87 4.61
C GLN A 48 19.73 -3.74 3.87
N LEU A 49 18.76 -4.28 4.61
CA LEU A 49 17.73 -5.19 4.06
C LEU A 49 16.36 -4.52 3.86
N TRP A 50 16.29 -3.20 4.07
CA TRP A 50 15.08 -2.43 3.88
C TRP A 50 14.44 -2.60 2.48
N PRO A 51 15.18 -2.76 1.35
CA PRO A 51 14.53 -2.91 0.05
C PRO A 51 13.71 -4.20 -0.04
N ALA A 52 14.17 -5.31 0.57
CA ALA A 52 13.44 -6.57 0.62
C ALA A 52 12.16 -6.46 1.47
N SER A 53 12.24 -5.83 2.65
CA SER A 53 11.04 -5.61 3.47
C SER A 53 10.06 -4.66 2.79
N THR A 54 10.53 -3.60 2.14
CA THR A 54 9.68 -2.64 1.41
C THR A 54 8.99 -3.29 0.22
N LEU A 55 9.70 -4.13 -0.55
CA LEU A 55 9.08 -4.92 -1.62
C LEU A 55 8.00 -5.85 -1.06
N ALA A 56 8.29 -6.57 0.02
CA ALA A 56 7.32 -7.45 0.67
C ALA A 56 6.09 -6.68 1.19
N GLU A 57 6.27 -5.50 1.80
CA GLU A 57 5.17 -4.63 2.23
C GLU A 57 4.26 -4.25 1.08
N TYR A 58 4.85 -3.79 -0.04
CA TYR A 58 4.10 -3.45 -1.24
C TYR A 58 3.29 -4.64 -1.79
N ARG A 59 3.94 -5.81 -1.92
CA ARG A 59 3.29 -7.02 -2.44
C ARG A 59 2.19 -7.53 -1.53
N ILE A 60 2.40 -7.51 -0.22
CA ILE A 60 1.40 -7.90 0.76
C ILE A 60 0.20 -6.96 0.67
N ALA A 61 0.41 -5.63 0.65
CA ALA A 61 -0.69 -4.67 0.55
C ALA A 61 -1.48 -4.79 -0.76
N LEU A 62 -0.81 -5.09 -1.88
CA LEU A 62 -1.44 -5.17 -3.19
C LEU A 62 -2.18 -6.50 -3.43
N LEU A 63 -1.64 -7.63 -2.94
CA LEU A 63 -2.00 -8.97 -3.42
C LEU A 63 -2.47 -9.96 -2.33
N ALA A 64 -2.10 -9.75 -1.07
CA ALA A 64 -2.47 -10.67 0.00
C ALA A 64 -3.92 -10.44 0.44
N PRO A 65 -4.61 -11.43 1.06
CA PRO A 65 -5.93 -11.22 1.64
C PRO A 65 -5.95 -10.11 2.70
N SER A 66 -7.08 -9.44 2.86
CA SER A 66 -7.32 -8.25 3.70
C SER A 66 -6.70 -8.36 5.11
N ARG A 67 -6.86 -9.51 5.77
CA ARG A 67 -6.28 -9.82 7.09
C ARG A 67 -4.76 -9.73 7.15
N ILE A 68 -4.08 -10.16 6.10
CA ILE A 68 -2.61 -10.12 6.02
C ILE A 68 -2.16 -8.76 5.50
N ALA A 69 -2.86 -8.21 4.50
CA ALA A 69 -2.61 -6.87 3.97
C ALA A 69 -2.68 -5.79 5.06
N ALA A 70 -3.64 -5.87 5.97
CA ALA A 70 -3.76 -4.94 7.10
C ALA A 70 -2.52 -4.91 8.02
N GLN A 71 -1.76 -6.00 8.11
CA GLN A 71 -0.61 -6.10 9.02
C GLN A 71 0.63 -5.34 8.53
N VAL A 72 0.67 -4.88 7.29
CA VAL A 72 1.76 -4.02 6.79
C VAL A 72 1.43 -2.54 6.82
N LEU A 73 0.25 -2.18 7.32
CA LEU A 73 -0.23 -0.80 7.45
C LEU A 73 0.13 -0.20 8.81
N GLU A 74 1.43 -0.24 9.13
CA GLU A 74 1.99 0.30 10.37
C GLU A 74 2.73 1.60 10.09
N GLU A 75 2.86 2.46 11.10
CA GLU A 75 3.70 3.65 11.03
C GLU A 75 5.13 3.30 10.58
N GLY A 76 5.63 4.04 9.59
CA GLY A 76 6.97 3.84 9.02
C GLY A 76 7.08 2.75 7.94
N SER A 77 6.02 1.98 7.68
CA SER A 77 5.95 1.07 6.52
C SER A 77 5.68 1.85 5.23
N GLY A 78 6.01 1.30 4.07
CA GLY A 78 5.60 1.89 2.80
C GLY A 78 6.37 3.15 2.37
N ARG A 79 7.42 3.56 3.10
CA ARG A 79 8.14 4.82 2.83
C ARG A 79 8.76 4.88 1.43
N PHE A 80 9.19 3.74 0.91
CA PHE A 80 9.90 3.61 -0.38
C PHE A 80 9.19 2.67 -1.36
N THR A 81 7.89 2.42 -1.16
CA THR A 81 7.08 1.66 -2.12
C THR A 81 6.75 2.51 -3.34
N LEU A 82 6.24 1.89 -4.41
CA LEU A 82 5.90 2.60 -5.65
C LEU A 82 4.88 3.73 -5.43
N GLY A 83 4.00 3.57 -4.45
CA GLY A 83 3.15 4.64 -3.93
C GLY A 83 2.69 4.33 -2.51
N PRO A 84 1.87 5.21 -1.90
CA PRO A 84 1.41 5.06 -0.52
C PRO A 84 0.65 3.75 -0.31
N LEU A 85 0.97 3.00 0.75
CA LEU A 85 0.29 1.72 1.01
C LEU A 85 -1.22 1.87 1.22
N THR A 86 -1.69 3.04 1.67
CA THR A 86 -3.11 3.38 1.79
C THR A 86 -3.83 3.37 0.45
N GLU A 87 -3.16 3.84 -0.61
CA GLU A 87 -3.70 3.85 -1.97
C GLU A 87 -3.57 2.46 -2.62
N VAL A 88 -2.42 1.80 -2.43
CA VAL A 88 -2.13 0.46 -2.95
C VAL A 88 -3.14 -0.57 -2.45
N ILE A 89 -3.43 -0.58 -1.15
CA ILE A 89 -4.37 -1.55 -0.58
C ILE A 89 -5.80 -1.30 -1.07
N ALA A 90 -6.21 -0.03 -1.17
CA ALA A 90 -7.56 0.37 -1.58
C ALA A 90 -7.88 0.02 -3.04
N GLN A 91 -6.88 -0.23 -3.88
CA GLN A 91 -7.10 -0.62 -5.26
C GLN A 91 -7.78 -1.99 -5.40
N ASN A 92 -7.35 -2.97 -4.62
CA ASN A 92 -7.75 -4.38 -4.80
C ASN A 92 -8.61 -4.92 -3.65
N HIS A 93 -8.83 -4.13 -2.60
CA HIS A 93 -9.57 -4.55 -1.41
C HIS A 93 -10.85 -3.76 -1.24
N GLN A 94 -11.87 -4.43 -0.71
CA GLN A 94 -13.13 -3.80 -0.36
C GLN A 94 -13.05 -3.22 1.05
N TRP A 95 -13.54 -1.98 1.23
CA TRP A 95 -13.66 -1.35 2.55
C TRP A 95 -14.40 -2.25 3.54
N SER A 96 -15.47 -2.92 3.08
CA SER A 96 -16.28 -3.79 3.93
C SER A 96 -15.51 -4.94 4.56
N GLU A 97 -14.39 -5.37 3.95
CA GLU A 97 -13.50 -6.37 4.52
C GLU A 97 -12.41 -5.74 5.38
N LEU A 98 -11.81 -4.65 4.89
CA LEU A 98 -10.71 -3.95 5.57
C LEU A 98 -11.13 -3.35 6.92
N GLN A 99 -12.35 -2.80 7.03
CA GLN A 99 -12.82 -2.17 8.26
C GLN A 99 -12.79 -3.11 9.48
N HIS A 100 -12.89 -4.42 9.26
CA HIS A 100 -12.86 -5.43 10.32
C HIS A 100 -11.44 -5.78 10.78
N GLU A 101 -10.44 -5.51 9.95
CA GLU A 101 -9.03 -5.88 10.19
C GLU A 101 -8.20 -4.65 10.61
N LEU A 102 -8.67 -3.43 10.28
CA LEU A 102 -7.99 -2.18 10.58
C LEU A 102 -8.34 -1.64 11.98
N PRO A 103 -7.36 -1.11 12.73
CA PRO A 103 -7.64 -0.42 13.97
C PRO A 103 -8.30 0.95 13.71
N HIS A 104 -9.15 1.39 14.63
CA HIS A 104 -9.72 2.75 14.62
C HIS A 104 -8.62 3.81 14.76
N SER A 105 -8.11 4.32 13.63
CA SER A 105 -6.86 5.06 13.53
C SER A 105 -6.83 5.99 12.31
N PRO A 106 -5.91 6.98 12.26
CA PRO A 106 -5.77 7.85 11.09
C PRO A 106 -5.49 7.10 9.78
N ILE A 107 -4.73 6.01 9.82
CA ILE A 107 -4.43 5.19 8.63
C ILE A 107 -5.72 4.59 8.04
N ALA A 108 -6.61 4.09 8.89
CA ALA A 108 -7.90 3.56 8.46
C ALA A 108 -8.77 4.65 7.79
N SER A 109 -8.71 5.89 8.28
CA SER A 109 -9.39 7.03 7.66
C SER A 109 -8.89 7.29 6.24
N PHE A 110 -7.57 7.33 6.03
CA PHE A 110 -7.01 7.53 4.70
C PHE A 110 -7.40 6.40 3.74
N ILE A 111 -7.39 5.15 4.19
CA ILE A 111 -7.83 4.02 3.36
C ILE A 111 -9.31 4.12 3.01
N ALA A 112 -10.16 4.53 3.95
CA ALA A 112 -11.58 4.75 3.69
C ALA A 112 -11.79 5.83 2.61
N HIS A 113 -11.03 6.93 2.67
CA HIS A 113 -11.06 7.95 1.62
C HIS A 113 -10.56 7.43 0.28
N GLU A 114 -9.47 6.65 0.24
CA GLU A 114 -8.98 6.03 -1.01
C GLU A 114 -10.01 5.07 -1.62
N CYS A 115 -10.72 4.30 -0.78
CA CYS A 115 -11.82 3.43 -1.22
C CYS A 115 -12.99 4.26 -1.78
N ALA A 116 -13.37 5.35 -1.10
CA ALA A 116 -14.43 6.25 -1.54
C ALA A 116 -14.09 6.95 -2.87
N LEU A 117 -12.85 7.43 -3.03
CA LEU A 117 -12.33 7.99 -4.28
C LEU A 117 -12.40 6.98 -5.43
N ARG A 118 -12.20 5.69 -5.13
CA ARG A 118 -12.32 4.56 -6.06
C ARG A 118 -13.76 4.10 -6.28
N GLY A 119 -14.74 4.83 -5.76
CA GLY A 119 -16.17 4.58 -5.97
C GLY A 119 -16.79 3.54 -5.04
N GLN A 120 -16.09 3.12 -3.99
CA GLN A 120 -16.67 2.23 -2.98
C GLN A 120 -17.59 2.99 -2.03
N GLN A 121 -18.65 2.33 -1.58
CA GLN A 121 -19.51 2.86 -0.52
C GLN A 121 -18.90 2.56 0.85
N ILE A 122 -18.74 3.60 1.66
CA ILE A 122 -18.26 3.47 3.04
C ILE A 122 -19.46 3.32 3.98
N GLU A 123 -19.67 2.10 4.46
CA GLU A 123 -20.69 1.79 5.46
C GLU A 123 -20.31 2.42 6.81
N ASN A 124 -21.32 2.93 7.53
CA ASN A 124 -21.15 3.56 8.85
C ASN A 124 -19.99 4.57 8.92
N PRO A 125 -19.97 5.63 8.08
CA PRO A 125 -18.83 6.56 8.01
C PRO A 125 -18.54 7.26 9.35
N SER A 126 -19.52 7.36 10.25
CA SER A 126 -19.35 7.88 11.61
C SER A 126 -18.51 6.99 12.53
N GLU A 127 -18.33 5.71 12.19
CA GLU A 127 -17.48 4.76 12.91
C GLU A 127 -16.03 4.78 12.43
N VAL A 128 -15.75 5.48 11.32
CA VAL A 128 -14.39 5.69 10.84
C VAL A 128 -13.74 6.80 11.66
N PHE A 129 -12.47 6.61 12.02
CA PHE A 129 -11.70 7.64 12.70
C PHE A 129 -11.70 8.92 11.87
N ALA A 130 -12.16 10.03 12.45
CA ALA A 130 -12.28 11.31 11.76
C ALA A 130 -10.93 12.05 11.69
N ALA A 131 -9.98 11.52 10.91
CA ALA A 131 -8.69 12.19 10.69
C ALA A 131 -8.81 13.40 9.75
N LEU A 132 -9.75 13.33 8.81
CA LEU A 132 -10.06 14.39 7.86
C LEU A 132 -11.48 14.91 8.12
N GLU A 133 -11.68 16.22 7.92
CA GLU A 133 -12.99 16.88 8.07
C GLU A 133 -13.83 16.81 6.78
N THR A 134 -13.44 15.96 5.82
CA THR A 134 -14.10 15.81 4.53
C THR A 134 -15.04 14.60 4.52
N PRO A 135 -16.13 14.63 3.75
CA PRO A 135 -17.01 13.47 3.59
C PRO A 135 -16.28 12.24 3.03
N LEU A 136 -16.70 11.05 3.46
CA LEU A 136 -16.23 9.75 2.95
C LEU A 136 -17.00 9.32 1.69
N GLU A 137 -17.27 10.28 0.81
CA GLU A 137 -17.94 10.09 -0.47
C GLU A 137 -17.57 11.25 -1.40
N LEU A 138 -17.48 10.98 -2.71
CA LEU A 138 -17.28 12.01 -3.71
C LEU A 138 -18.52 12.89 -3.82
N GLN A 139 -18.32 14.21 -3.74
CA GLN A 139 -19.40 15.17 -3.88
C GLN A 139 -19.70 15.49 -5.35
N PRO A 140 -20.93 15.90 -5.70
CA PRO A 140 -21.32 16.15 -7.10
C PRO A 140 -20.53 17.25 -7.82
N TRP A 141 -19.86 18.12 -7.06
CA TRP A 141 -19.04 19.21 -7.59
C TRP A 141 -17.57 18.81 -7.80
N GLU A 142 -17.16 17.64 -7.28
CA GLU A 142 -15.79 17.16 -7.41
C GLU A 142 -15.52 16.66 -8.83
N PRO A 143 -14.29 16.82 -9.34
CA PRO A 143 -13.91 16.25 -10.62
C PRO A 143 -13.84 14.72 -10.54
N ASN A 144 -13.80 14.08 -11.70
CA ASN A 144 -13.33 12.70 -11.76
C ASN A 144 -11.81 12.70 -11.55
N TYR A 145 -11.35 12.19 -10.42
CA TYR A 145 -9.91 12.13 -10.12
C TYR A 145 -9.23 11.05 -10.95
N GLU A 146 -8.06 11.39 -11.50
CA GLU A 146 -7.17 10.43 -12.11
C GLU A 146 -6.45 9.64 -11.00
N LEU A 147 -6.73 8.34 -10.91
CA LEU A 147 -6.26 7.49 -9.82
C LEU A 147 -5.10 6.62 -10.27
N ALA A 148 -4.14 6.37 -9.37
CA ALA A 148 -3.02 5.50 -9.69
C ALA A 148 -3.48 4.05 -9.93
N VAL A 149 -2.76 3.37 -10.82
CA VAL A 149 -2.90 1.94 -11.08
C VAL A 149 -1.60 1.22 -10.74
N TYR A 150 -1.64 0.46 -9.65
CA TYR A 150 -0.55 -0.35 -9.12
C TYR A 150 -0.56 -1.75 -9.70
N ARG A 151 0.63 -2.21 -10.09
CA ARG A 151 0.91 -3.57 -10.54
C ARG A 151 2.11 -4.11 -9.77
N ASP A 152 2.30 -5.41 -9.88
CA ASP A 152 3.42 -6.15 -9.32
C ASP A 152 4.78 -5.42 -9.32
N ASN A 153 5.23 -4.94 -10.49
CA ASN A 153 6.55 -4.33 -10.65
C ASN A 153 6.51 -2.92 -11.28
N SER A 154 5.33 -2.31 -11.35
CA SER A 154 5.15 -1.01 -11.98
C SER A 154 3.92 -0.30 -11.40
N ALA A 155 3.85 1.01 -11.58
CA ALA A 155 2.66 1.78 -11.30
C ALA A 155 2.47 2.83 -12.39
N GLU A 156 1.22 3.17 -12.69
CA GLU A 156 0.83 4.21 -13.63
C GLU A 156 0.17 5.34 -12.83
N PHE A 157 0.62 6.58 -13.07
CA PHE A 157 0.14 7.79 -12.39
C PHE A 157 -0.42 8.77 -13.44
N PRO A 158 -1.66 8.57 -13.89
CA PRO A 158 -2.26 9.45 -14.89
C PRO A 158 -2.31 10.89 -14.39
N SER A 159 -1.99 11.83 -15.28
CA SER A 159 -2.13 13.26 -14.99
C SER A 159 -3.54 13.71 -15.38
N PRO A 160 -4.21 14.54 -14.56
CA PRO A 160 -5.49 15.12 -14.96
C PRO A 160 -5.32 15.99 -16.20
N GLU A 161 -6.39 16.15 -16.97
CA GLU A 161 -6.41 17.12 -18.08
C GLU A 161 -6.09 18.52 -17.54
N LEU A 162 -4.98 19.08 -18.01
CA LEU A 162 -4.61 20.44 -17.64
C LEU A 162 -5.47 21.43 -18.45
N PRO A 163 -6.00 22.49 -17.83
CA PRO A 163 -6.68 23.54 -18.56
C PRO A 163 -5.71 24.15 -19.58
N PRO A 164 -6.20 24.60 -20.75
CA PRO A 164 -5.34 25.17 -21.79
C PRO A 164 -4.57 26.36 -21.22
N THR A 165 -3.24 26.29 -21.26
CA THR A 165 -2.39 27.42 -20.89
C THR A 165 -2.58 28.54 -21.90
N SER A 166 -2.99 29.73 -21.45
CA SER A 166 -3.08 30.93 -22.27
C SER A 166 -1.74 31.17 -22.96
N THR A 167 -1.69 31.02 -24.30
CA THR A 167 -0.56 31.47 -25.09
C THR A 167 -0.46 32.99 -24.93
N SER A 168 0.44 33.46 -24.08
CA SER A 168 0.81 34.88 -24.04
C SER A 168 1.35 35.25 -25.41
N HIS A 169 0.57 36.01 -26.17
CA HIS A 169 1.09 36.76 -27.31
C HIS A 169 2.17 37.70 -26.77
N VAL A 170 3.43 37.36 -27.02
CA VAL A 170 4.53 38.31 -26.89
C VAL A 170 4.33 39.31 -28.02
N VAL A 171 3.93 40.53 -27.66
CA VAL A 171 3.84 41.69 -28.55
C VAL A 171 5.24 42.22 -28.83
#